data_AF-A0A7X9FMM1-F1
#
_entry.id   AF-A0A7X9FMM1-F1
#
_cell.length_a   1.000
_cell.length_b   1.000
_cell.length_c   1.000
_cell.angle_alpha   90.00
_cell.angle_beta   90.00
_cell.angle_gamma   90.00
#
_symmetry.space_group_name_H-M   'P 1'
#
loop_
_entity.id
_entity.type
_entity.pdbx_description
1 polymer ?
#
loop_
_entity_poly.entity_id
_entity_poly.type
_entity_poly.pdbx_seq_one_letter_code
_entity_poly.pdbx_strand_id
1 'polypeptide(L)'
;MASQSSYEYYRDDFSRMPAPRSIAQTLLLDKRVRRVTAAEAYALARAQHDVMDTDLPIYPPAAKRLGLPEGATVLNNCHGRIIGRTAKARRFYTRMDALERRKVEAD
;
A
#
# COMPACT_ATOMS: atom_id res chain seq x y z
N MET A 1 -6.17 24.45 5.59
CA MET A 1 -7.01 23.24 5.38
C MET A 1 -6.34 21.94 5.85
N ALA A 2 -5.05 21.69 5.55
CA ALA A 2 -4.38 20.42 5.90
C ALA A 2 -3.93 20.29 7.37
N SER A 3 -3.87 21.40 8.12
CA SER A 3 -3.31 21.43 9.49
C SER A 3 -4.33 21.39 10.62
N GLN A 4 -5.63 21.59 10.34
CA GLN A 4 -6.68 21.58 11.36
C GLN A 4 -7.41 20.23 11.39
N SER A 5 -7.79 19.80 12.60
CA SER A 5 -8.62 18.61 12.75
C SER A 5 -9.98 18.83 12.08
N SER A 6 -10.62 17.75 11.62
CA SER A 6 -11.96 17.85 11.01
C SER A 6 -12.99 18.42 11.97
N TYR A 7 -12.84 18.16 13.28
CA TYR A 7 -13.69 18.75 14.30
C TYR A 7 -13.53 20.27 14.37
N GLU A 8 -12.30 20.78 14.38
CA GLU A 8 -12.06 22.23 14.43
C GLU A 8 -12.50 22.94 13.16
N TYR A 9 -12.29 22.33 12.00
CA TYR A 9 -12.59 22.95 10.71
C TYR A 9 -14.10 23.00 10.41
N TYR A 10 -14.86 21.98 10.82
CA TYR A 10 -16.31 21.88 10.59
C TYR A 10 -17.15 22.16 11.84
N ARG A 11 -16.55 22.78 12.87
CA ARG A 11 -17.18 23.00 14.18
C ARG A 11 -18.55 23.68 14.08
N ASP A 12 -18.65 24.68 13.21
CA ASP A 12 -19.85 25.51 13.09
C ASP A 12 -20.96 24.81 12.27
N ASP A 13 -20.57 23.93 11.35
CA ASP A 13 -21.51 23.18 10.51
C ASP A 13 -20.88 21.89 9.95
N PHE A 14 -21.26 20.76 10.55
CA PHE A 14 -20.81 19.42 10.15
C PHE A 14 -21.43 18.95 8.82
N SER A 15 -22.56 19.52 8.39
CA SER A 15 -23.20 19.11 7.13
C SER A 15 -22.35 19.47 5.89
N ARG A 16 -21.44 20.43 6.05
CA ARG A 16 -20.48 20.85 5.03
C ARG A 16 -19.31 19.88 4.88
N MET A 17 -19.18 18.87 5.73
CA MET A 17 -18.11 17.89 5.63
C MET A 17 -18.34 16.97 4.44
N PRO A 18 -17.40 16.87 3.49
CA PRO A 18 -17.58 16.04 2.32
C PRO A 18 -17.54 14.55 2.71
N ALA A 19 -18.38 13.74 2.07
CA ALA A 19 -18.52 12.32 2.38
C ALA A 19 -17.20 11.53 2.42
N PRO A 20 -16.22 11.72 1.49
CA PRO A 20 -14.93 11.03 1.57
C PRO A 20 -14.17 11.29 2.89
N ARG A 21 -14.26 12.50 3.44
CA ARG A 21 -13.58 12.88 4.68
C ARG A 21 -14.25 12.25 5.90
N SER A 22 -15.57 12.11 5.88
CA SER A 22 -16.34 11.42 6.92
C SER A 22 -16.08 9.91 6.90
N ILE A 23 -16.03 9.31 5.71
CA ILE A 23 -15.71 7.89 5.52
C ILE A 23 -14.30 7.59 6.03
N ALA A 24 -13.30 8.38 5.62
CA ALA A 24 -11.91 8.19 6.05
C ALA A 24 -11.75 8.29 7.58
N GLN A 25 -12.41 9.27 8.22
CA GLN A 25 -12.38 9.38 9.68
C GLN A 25 -13.03 8.19 10.38
N THR A 26 -14.20 7.76 9.89
CA THR A 26 -14.90 6.60 10.47
C THR A 26 -14.03 5.34 10.39
N LEU A 27 -13.38 5.12 9.25
CA LEU A 27 -12.45 4.01 9.07
C LEU A 27 -11.27 4.09 10.05
N LEU A 28 -10.64 5.27 10.18
CA LEU A 28 -9.48 5.47 11.07
C LEU A 28 -9.82 5.41 12.56
N LEU A 29 -11.08 5.61 12.93
CA LEU A 29 -11.58 5.51 14.30
C LEU A 29 -12.13 4.11 14.64
N ASP A 30 -12.15 3.18 13.69
CA ASP A 30 -12.55 1.79 13.97
C ASP A 30 -11.55 1.14 14.94
N LYS A 31 -12.06 0.51 16.01
CA LYS A 31 -11.25 -0.22 17.00
C LYS A 31 -10.37 -1.33 16.41
N ARG A 32 -10.70 -1.83 15.23
CA ARG A 32 -9.92 -2.82 14.47
C ARG A 32 -8.69 -2.19 13.82
N VAL A 33 -8.73 -0.89 13.54
CA VAL A 33 -7.57 -0.14 13.03
C VAL A 33 -6.67 0.18 14.20
N ARG A 34 -5.49 -0.45 14.19
CA ARG A 34 -4.45 -0.23 15.20
C ARG A 34 -3.19 0.29 14.53
N ARG A 35 -2.42 1.05 15.31
CA ARG A 35 -1.07 1.44 14.92
C ARG A 35 -0.15 0.23 15.02
N VAL A 36 0.68 0.04 14.01
CA VAL A 36 1.71 -1.00 13.96
C VAL A 36 3.09 -0.37 14.11
N THR A 37 4.04 -1.11 14.67
CA THR A 37 5.45 -0.68 14.69
C THR A 37 6.06 -0.85 13.29
N ALA A 38 7.21 -0.23 13.02
CA ALA A 38 7.90 -0.43 11.75
C ALA A 38 8.35 -1.90 11.56
N ALA A 39 8.75 -2.57 12.64
CA ALA A 39 9.07 -3.99 12.65
C ALA A 39 7.87 -4.87 12.28
N GLU A 40 6.70 -4.55 12.83
CA GLU A 40 5.47 -5.26 12.52
C GLU A 40 4.99 -4.99 11.09
N ALA A 41 5.06 -3.73 10.64
CA ALA A 41 4.77 -3.37 9.26
C ALA A 41 5.67 -4.13 8.27
N TYR A 42 6.96 -4.28 8.60
CA TYR A 42 7.90 -5.08 7.82
C TYR A 42 7.49 -6.56 7.76
N ALA A 43 7.12 -7.16 8.89
CA ALA A 43 6.65 -8.55 8.94
C ALA A 43 5.35 -8.75 8.13
N LEU A 44 4.40 -7.80 8.23
CA LEU A 44 3.16 -7.82 7.45
C LEU A 44 3.43 -7.68 5.96
N ALA A 45 4.32 -6.76 5.56
CA ALA A 45 4.70 -6.58 4.16
C ALA A 45 5.36 -7.84 3.58
N ARG A 46 6.29 -8.45 4.33
CA ARG A 46 6.95 -9.70 3.94
C ARG A 46 5.98 -10.88 3.77
N ALA A 47 4.87 -10.89 4.50
CA ALA A 47 3.84 -11.91 4.38
C ALA A 47 2.91 -11.72 3.17
N GLN A 48 3.00 -10.60 2.44
CA GLN A 48 2.18 -10.36 1.26
C GLN A 48 2.65 -11.21 0.07
N HIS A 49 1.70 -11.79 -0.65
CA HIS A 49 1.95 -12.67 -1.79
C HIS A 49 2.72 -12.03 -2.96
N ASP A 50 2.66 -10.71 -3.08
CA ASP A 50 3.27 -9.89 -4.12
C ASP A 50 4.59 -9.26 -3.68
N VAL A 51 5.06 -9.54 -2.46
CA VAL A 51 6.33 -9.03 -1.94
C VAL A 51 7.38 -10.13 -1.98
N MET A 52 8.59 -9.76 -2.41
CA MET A 52 9.73 -10.66 -2.48
C MET A 52 10.90 -10.08 -1.67
N ASP A 53 11.56 -10.95 -0.90
CA ASP A 53 12.78 -10.62 -0.18
C ASP A 53 13.93 -10.42 -1.19
N THR A 54 14.70 -9.36 -1.02
CA THR A 54 15.95 -9.17 -1.76
C THR A 54 17.14 -9.65 -0.94
N ASP A 55 18.31 -9.67 -1.56
CA ASP A 55 19.62 -9.88 -0.93
C ASP A 55 20.23 -8.59 -0.35
N LEU A 56 19.65 -7.43 -0.67
CA LEU A 56 20.14 -6.13 -0.22
C LEU A 56 19.75 -5.90 1.26
N PRO A 57 20.71 -5.82 2.20
CA PRO A 57 20.40 -5.51 3.59
C PRO A 57 19.85 -4.08 3.72
N ILE A 58 18.88 -3.89 4.63
CA ILE A 58 18.45 -2.55 5.01
C ILE A 58 19.60 -1.82 5.70
N TYR A 59 19.76 -0.54 5.39
CA TYR A 59 20.78 0.32 5.99
C TYR A 59 20.83 0.14 7.53
N PRO A 60 21.95 -0.35 8.12
CA PRO A 60 21.96 -0.82 9.50
C PRO A 60 21.51 0.20 10.56
N PRO A 61 21.89 1.49 10.47
CA PRO A 61 21.37 2.51 11.40
C PRO A 61 19.86 2.72 11.28
N ALA A 62 19.30 2.63 10.08
CA ALA A 62 17.85 2.71 9.89
C ALA A 62 17.14 1.47 10.42
N ALA A 63 17.69 0.28 10.17
CA ALA A 63 17.16 -0.97 10.70
C ALA A 63 17.10 -0.96 12.24
N LYS A 64 18.17 -0.50 12.91
CA LYS A 64 18.21 -0.33 14.36
C LYS A 64 17.20 0.70 14.86
N ARG A 65 17.10 1.86 14.21
CA ARG A 65 16.15 2.93 14.58
C ARG A 65 14.70 2.48 14.47
N LEU A 66 14.40 1.64 13.48
CA LEU A 66 13.05 1.14 13.20
C LEU A 66 12.73 -0.18 13.94
N GLY A 67 13.70 -0.75 14.68
CA GLY A 67 13.53 -2.01 15.40
C GLY A 67 13.33 -3.21 14.49
N LEU A 68 13.88 -3.19 13.27
CA LEU A 68 13.74 -4.28 12.31
C LEU A 68 14.47 -5.55 12.79
N PRO A 69 14.01 -6.74 12.37
CA PRO A 69 14.68 -8.00 12.72
C PRO A 69 16.11 -8.05 12.20
N GLU A 70 16.95 -8.85 12.86
CA GLU A 70 18.30 -9.11 12.38
C GLU A 70 18.26 -9.73 10.98
N GLY A 71 19.11 -9.23 10.08
CA GLY A 71 19.12 -9.67 8.69
C GLY A 71 17.97 -9.13 7.84
N ALA A 72 17.25 -8.09 8.29
CA ALA A 72 16.21 -7.47 7.46
C ALA A 72 16.78 -6.97 6.12
N THR A 73 16.19 -7.43 5.02
CA THR A 73 16.53 -7.02 3.66
C THR A 73 15.47 -6.09 3.09
N VAL A 74 15.86 -5.32 2.07
CA VAL A 74 14.95 -4.44 1.34
C VAL A 74 13.88 -5.32 0.70
N LEU A 75 12.61 -4.93 0.84
CA LEU A 75 11.50 -5.64 0.24
C LEU A 75 11.20 -5.08 -1.15
N ASN A 76 11.08 -5.96 -2.13
CA ASN A 76 10.59 -5.60 -3.44
C ASN A 76 9.11 -5.97 -3.55
N ASN A 77 8.24 -4.97 -3.49
CA ASN A 77 6.85 -5.17 -3.88
C ASN A 77 6.79 -5.32 -5.40
N CYS A 78 6.57 -6.56 -5.84
CA CYS A 78 6.36 -6.91 -7.23
C CYS A 78 4.95 -6.53 -7.69
N HIS A 79 4.43 -5.38 -7.26
CA HIS A 79 3.30 -4.71 -7.87
C HIS A 79 3.72 -4.26 -9.27
N GLY A 80 2.82 -4.44 -10.23
CA GLY A 80 3.04 -4.07 -11.62
C GLY A 80 2.10 -4.88 -12.50
N ARG A 81 1.93 -4.41 -13.74
CA ARG A 81 1.02 -5.02 -14.70
C ARG A 81 1.22 -6.53 -14.74
N ILE A 82 0.11 -7.26 -14.62
CA ILE A 82 0.01 -8.72 -14.76
C ILE A 82 0.65 -9.18 -16.08
N ILE A 83 0.66 -8.31 -17.09
CA ILE A 83 1.19 -8.56 -18.43
C ILE A 83 2.70 -8.83 -18.37
N GLY A 84 3.12 -10.02 -18.79
CA GLY A 84 4.53 -10.32 -19.04
C GLY A 84 5.29 -11.03 -17.92
N ARG A 85 4.75 -11.12 -16.69
CA ARG A 85 5.49 -11.70 -15.54
C ARG A 85 5.54 -13.22 -15.54
N THR A 86 4.42 -13.87 -15.91
CA THR A 86 4.35 -15.33 -16.02
C THR A 86 4.17 -15.75 -17.47
N ALA A 87 4.61 -16.97 -17.82
CA ALA A 87 4.34 -17.56 -19.14
C ALA A 87 2.82 -17.58 -19.44
N LYS A 88 1.98 -17.78 -18.41
CA LYS A 88 0.52 -17.75 -18.51
C LYS A 88 0.01 -16.34 -18.85
N ALA A 89 0.53 -15.30 -18.21
CA ALA A 89 0.12 -13.92 -18.48
C ALA A 89 0.57 -13.44 -19.87
N ARG A 90 1.76 -13.86 -20.35
CA ARG A 90 2.20 -13.62 -21.73
C ARG A 90 1.23 -14.27 -22.72
N ARG A 91 0.91 -15.55 -22.52
CA ARG A 91 -0.05 -16.28 -23.36
C ARG A 91 -1.44 -15.63 -23.36
N PHE A 92 -1.91 -15.15 -22.21
CA PHE A 92 -3.19 -14.47 -22.08
C PHE A 92 -3.17 -13.15 -22.86
N TYR A 93 -2.18 -12.27 -22.59
CA TYR A 93 -2.05 -10.98 -23.24
C TYR A 93 -1.87 -11.07 -24.76
N THR A 94 -1.04 -12.00 -25.27
CA THR A 94 -0.86 -12.21 -26.71
C THR A 94 -2.15 -12.65 -27.41
N ARG A 95 -3.05 -13.32 -26.70
CA ARG A 95 -4.34 -13.81 -27.24
C ARG A 95 -5.48 -12.80 -27.08
N MET A 96 -5.28 -11.70 -26.37
CA MET A 96 -6.30 -10.67 -26.20
C MET A 96 -6.47 -9.85 -27.49
N ASP A 97 -7.70 -9.43 -27.75
CA ASP A 97 -7.98 -8.47 -28.81
C ASP A 97 -7.37 -7.09 -28.51
N ALA A 98 -7.16 -6.27 -29.54
CA ALA A 98 -6.53 -4.95 -29.41
C ALA A 98 -7.29 -4.01 -28.46
N LEU A 99 -8.63 -4.08 -28.42
CA LEU A 99 -9.44 -3.27 -27.51
C LEU A 99 -9.30 -3.71 -26.05
N GLU A 100 -9.26 -5.02 -25.81
CA GLU A 100 -9.08 -5.58 -24.47
C GLU A 100 -7.65 -5.35 -23.96
N ARG A 101 -6.66 -5.39 -24.87
CA ARG A 101 -5.26 -5.04 -24.55
C ARG A 101 -5.14 -3.62 -24.04
N ARG A 102 -5.81 -2.65 -24.66
CA ARG A 102 -5.82 -1.27 -24.18
C ARG A 102 -6.34 -1.12 -22.75
N LYS A 103 -7.34 -1.92 -22.33
CA LYS A 103 -7.85 -1.88 -20.95
C LYS A 103 -6.82 -2.37 -19.94
N VAL A 104 -6.03 -3.37 -20.31
CA VAL A 104 -4.96 -3.89 -19.46
C VAL A 104 -3.66 -3.10 -19.63
N GLU A 105 -3.53 -2.22 -20.64
CA GLU A 105 -2.39 -1.33 -20.97
C GLU A 105 -2.56 0.15 -20.59
N ALA A 106 -3.78 0.62 -20.38
CA ALA A 106 -4.07 1.97 -19.90
C ALA A 106 -3.95 2.05 -18.38
N ASP A 107 -3.09 2.93 -17.88
CA ASP A 107 -3.27 3.63 -16.61
C ASP A 107 -3.92 4.99 -16.92
#